data_AF-A0A7T5EVP3-F1
#
_entry.id   AF-A0A7T5EVP3-F1
#
_cell.length_a   1.000
_cell.length_b   1.000
_cell.length_c   1.000
_cell.angle_alpha   90.00
_cell.angle_beta   90.00
_cell.angle_gamma   90.00
#
_symmetry.space_group_name_H-M   'P 1'
#
loop_
_entity.id
_entity.type
_entity.pdbx_description
1 polymer ?
#
loop_
_entity_poly.entity_id
_entity_poly.type
_entity_poly.pdbx_seq_one_letter_code
_entity_poly.pdbx_strand_id
1 'polypeptide(L)' 'MTPVYIKVEKVRQKKSVTKAHIARYCSKSAAWYQDISNGRRTLKVEALQKIAEALDVPVGLFLKMK' A
#
# COMPACT_ATOMS: atom_id res chain seq x y z
N MET A 1 12.11 -6.42 -12.10
CA MET A 1 11.03 -5.40 -11.93
C MET A 1 10.46 -5.55 -10.53
N THR A 2 10.60 -4.54 -9.66
CA THR A 2 10.10 -4.65 -8.27
C THR A 2 8.57 -4.52 -8.25
N PRO A 3 7.84 -5.50 -7.67
CA PRO A 3 6.39 -5.41 -7.55
C PRO A 3 5.91 -4.17 -6.78
N VAL A 4 4.72 -3.67 -7.14
CA VAL A 4 4.12 -2.47 -6.53
C VAL A 4 3.96 -2.64 -5.02
N TYR A 5 3.54 -3.80 -4.54
CA TYR A 5 3.33 -4.05 -3.11
C TYR A 5 4.61 -3.90 -2.27
N ILE A 6 5.79 -4.24 -2.84
CA ILE A 6 7.08 -4.05 -2.17
C ILE A 6 7.39 -2.56 -2.02
N LYS A 7 7.08 -1.76 -3.04
CA LYS A 7 7.26 -0.30 -2.99
C LYS A 7 6.36 0.34 -1.93
N VAL A 8 5.10 -0.10 -1.86
CA VAL A 8 4.15 0.32 -0.82
C VAL A 8 4.69 -0.01 0.58
N GLU A 9 5.19 -1.22 0.80
CA GLU A 9 5.76 -1.61 2.09
C GLU A 9 6.98 -0.77 2.49
N LYS A 10 7.87 -0.44 1.54
CA LYS A 10 9.02 0.42 1.81
C LYS A 10 8.59 1.82 2.29
N VAL A 11 7.59 2.40 1.64
CA VAL A 11 7.07 3.73 2.02
C VAL A 11 6.34 3.67 3.34
N ARG A 12 5.51 2.63 3.56
CA ARG A 12 4.84 2.40 4.84
C ARG A 12 5.83 2.35 5.99
N GLN A 13 6.93 1.60 5.83
CA GLN A 13 7.98 1.49 6.85
C GLN A 13 8.66 2.84 7.10
N LYS A 14 8.97 3.61 6.04
CA LYS A 14 9.54 4.97 6.17
C LYS A 14 8.61 5.95 6.88
N LYS A 15 7.30 5.83 6.71
CA LYS A 15 6.28 6.65 7.38
C LYS A 15 5.90 6.11 8.77
N SER A 16 6.48 5.00 9.23
CA SER A 16 6.14 4.34 10.50
C SER A 16 4.65 4.01 10.68
N VAL A 17 3.93 3.76 9.58
CA VAL A 17 2.49 3.46 9.60
C VAL A 17 2.26 1.96 9.75
N THR A 18 1.32 1.55 10.61
CA THR A 18 1.00 0.12 10.79
C THR A 18 0.13 -0.43 9.66
N LYS A 19 0.24 -1.74 9.39
CA LYS A 19 -0.64 -2.43 8.41
C LYS A 19 -2.13 -2.28 8.76
N ALA A 20 -2.45 -2.31 10.05
CA ALA A 20 -3.80 -2.14 10.56
C ALA A 20 -4.33 -0.72 10.34
N HIS A 21 -3.48 0.31 10.44
CA HIS A 21 -3.88 1.69 10.16
C HIS A 21 -4.33 1.85 8.71
N ILE A 22 -3.54 1.35 7.75
CA ILE A 22 -3.89 1.40 6.32
C ILE A 22 -5.18 0.61 6.04
N ALA A 23 -5.30 -0.58 6.62
CA ALA A 23 -6.51 -1.40 6.45
C ALA A 23 -7.76 -0.65 6.95
N ARG A 24 -7.69 -0.03 8.14
CA ARG A 24 -8.78 0.78 8.71
C ARG A 24 -9.11 1.98 7.82
N TYR A 25 -8.10 2.72 7.35
CA TYR A 25 -8.29 3.85 6.43
C TYR A 25 -9.00 3.43 5.14
N CYS A 26 -8.67 2.24 4.62
CA CYS A 26 -9.30 1.69 3.43
C CYS A 26 -10.70 1.07 3.70
N SER A 27 -11.18 1.07 4.96
CA SER A 27 -12.36 0.35 5.41
C SER A 27 -12.31 -1.16 5.08
N LYS A 28 -11.14 -1.77 5.33
CA LYS A 28 -10.83 -3.19 5.06
C LYS A 28 -10.29 -3.88 6.31
N SER A 29 -10.25 -5.22 6.26
CA SER A 29 -9.67 -6.04 7.33
C SER A 29 -8.14 -6.00 7.30
N ALA A 30 -7.50 -6.29 8.43
CA ALA A 30 -6.05 -6.43 8.49
C ALA A 30 -5.53 -7.54 7.55
N ALA A 31 -6.30 -8.64 7.42
CA ALA A 31 -6.01 -9.73 6.49
C ALA A 31 -5.98 -9.26 5.02
N TRP A 32 -6.88 -8.34 4.63
CA TRP A 32 -6.89 -7.76 3.28
C TRP A 32 -5.56 -7.09 2.94
N TYR A 33 -5.00 -6.31 3.87
CA TYR A 33 -3.70 -5.66 3.66
C TYR A 33 -2.55 -6.67 3.75
N GLN A 34 -2.64 -7.68 4.61
CA GLN A 34 -1.64 -8.74 4.71
C GLN A 34 -1.48 -9.50 3.39
N ASP A 35 -2.59 -9.84 2.72
CA ASP A 35 -2.57 -10.49 1.40
C ASP A 35 -1.92 -9.61 0.33
N ILE A 36 -2.14 -8.30 0.39
CA ILE A 36 -1.47 -7.33 -0.50
C ILE A 36 0.03 -7.31 -0.23
N SER A 37 0.44 -7.17 1.04
CA SER A 37 1.86 -7.08 1.41
C SER A 37 2.67 -8.34 1.09
N ASN A 38 1.99 -9.48 0.97
CA ASN A 38 2.59 -10.77 0.60
C ASN A 38 2.47 -11.07 -0.91
N GLY A 39 1.88 -10.16 -1.71
CA GLY A 39 1.67 -10.37 -3.15
C GLY A 39 0.58 -11.39 -3.50
N ARG A 40 -0.17 -11.90 -2.52
CA ARG A 40 -1.30 -12.82 -2.74
C ARG A 40 -2.53 -12.13 -3.35
N ARG A 41 -2.62 -10.81 -3.21
CA ARG A 41 -3.69 -9.98 -3.78
C ARG A 41 -3.10 -8.84 -4.60
N THR A 42 -3.55 -8.76 -5.85
CA THR A 42 -3.21 -7.65 -6.75
C THR A 42 -3.84 -6.34 -6.26
N LEU A 43 -3.02 -5.30 -6.17
CA LEU A 43 -3.44 -3.93 -5.91
C LEU A 43 -4.13 -3.34 -7.13
N LYS A 44 -5.46 -3.16 -7.06
CA LYS A 44 -6.19 -2.33 -8.02
C LYS A 44 -5.83 -0.86 -7.83
N VAL A 45 -5.97 -0.06 -8.87
CA VAL A 45 -5.66 1.39 -8.87
C VAL A 45 -6.41 2.12 -7.73
N GLU A 46 -7.69 1.83 -7.55
CA GLU A 46 -8.52 2.40 -6.46
C GLU A 46 -7.96 2.12 -5.07
N ALA A 47 -7.54 0.87 -4.82
CA ALA A 47 -6.96 0.48 -3.54
C ALA A 47 -5.58 1.11 -3.34
N LEU A 48 -4.79 1.19 -4.41
CA LEU A 48 -3.48 1.83 -4.38
C LEU A 48 -3.60 3.33 -4.06
N GLN A 49 -4.63 4.00 -4.58
CA GLN A 49 -4.89 5.41 -4.31
C GLN A 49 -5.27 5.66 -2.86
N LYS A 50 -6.18 4.86 -2.29
CA LYS A 50 -6.52 4.95 -0.86
C LYS A 50 -5.33 4.67 0.06
N ILE A 51 -4.44 3.76 -0.33
CA ILE A 51 -3.21 3.50 0.41
C ILE A 51 -2.24 4.69 0.30
N ALA A 52 -2.16 5.32 -0.86
CA ALA A 52 -1.36 6.53 -1.06
C ALA A 52 -1.85 7.68 -0.16
N GLU A 53 -3.17 7.87 -0.08
CA GLU A 53 -3.82 8.82 0.83
C GLU A 53 -3.53 8.49 2.29
N ALA A 54 -3.67 7.22 2.70
CA ALA A 54 -3.36 6.77 4.07
C ALA A 54 -1.88 6.98 4.46
N LEU A 55 -0.99 7.00 3.47
CA LEU A 55 0.45 7.19 3.65
C LEU A 55 0.88 8.65 3.43
N ASP A 56 -0.05 9.53 3.06
CA ASP A 56 0.20 10.92 2.72
C ASP A 56 1.33 11.05 1.69
N VAL A 57 1.16 10.37 0.55
CA VAL A 57 2.10 10.38 -0.59
C VAL A 57 1.34 10.35 -1.92
N PRO A 58 1.91 10.88 -3.01
CA PRO A 58 1.31 10.75 -4.33
C PRO A 58 1.37 9.30 -4.84
N VAL A 59 0.25 8.79 -5.38
CA VAL A 59 0.15 7.41 -5.92
C VAL A 59 1.20 7.10 -7.00
N GLY A 60 1.62 8.13 -7.75
CA GLY A 60 2.66 8.04 -8.77
C GLY A 60 4.02 7.60 -8.21
N LEU A 61 4.27 7.74 -6.91
CA LEU A 61 5.50 7.27 -6.26
C LEU A 61 5.64 5.73 -6.30
N PHE A 62 4.52 5.00 -6.27
CA PHE A 62 4.52 3.54 -6.39
C PHE A 62 4.65 3.06 -7.84
N LEU A 63 4.15 3.86 -8.78
CA LEU A 63 4.13 3.53 -10.21
C LEU A 63 5.43 3.92 -10.91
N LYS A 64 6.03 5.05 -10.53
CA LYS A 64 7.30 5.52 -11.10
C LYS A 64 8.46 4.72 -10.51
N MET A 65 9.28 4.13 -11.38
CA MET A 65 10.72 4.15 -11.23
C MET A 65 11.28 4.54 -12.60
N LYS A 66 12.08 5.61 -12.60
CA LYS A 66 13.15 5.78 -13.57
C LYS A 66 14.27 4.82 -13.17
#